data_AF-A0A7S2F3F2-F1
#
_entry.id   AF-A0A7S2F3F2-F1
#
_cell.length_a   1.000
_cell.length_b   1.000
_cell.length_c   1.000
_cell.angle_alpha   90.00
_cell.angle_beta   90.00
_cell.angle_gamma   90.00
#
_symmetry.space_group_name_H-M   'P 1'
#
loop_
_entity.id
_entity.type
_entity.pdbx_description
1 polymer ?
#
loop_
_entity_poly.entity_id
_entity_poly.type
_entity_poly.pdbx_seq_one_letter_code
_entity_poly.pdbx_strand_id
1 'polypeptide(L)'
;ATRVVVLSPDADEVLETVQADTVYVVGGLCDYSRCVKHTLESARASGVQARRLPLRETFDHRLSVEILTVEQAVAALHSAFSNGGNWGEALAESVPARKLKGVAVNKTVT
;
A
#
# COMPACT_ATOMS: atom_id res chain seq x y z
N ALA A 1 1.95 -18.65 -14.86
CA ALA A 1 0.58 -18.44 -14.37
C ALA A 1 0.50 -17.03 -13.81
N THR A 2 -0.56 -16.27 -14.12
CA THR A 2 -0.71 -14.89 -13.64
C THR A 2 -0.89 -14.88 -12.12
N ARG A 3 -0.05 -14.13 -11.40
CA ARG A 3 -0.17 -13.96 -9.95
C ARG A 3 -1.16 -12.85 -9.65
N VAL A 4 -2.04 -13.04 -8.66
CA VAL A 4 -2.99 -12.01 -8.21
C VAL A 4 -2.69 -11.66 -6.76
N VAL A 5 -2.53 -10.37 -6.48
CA VAL A 5 -2.31 -9.83 -5.13
C VAL A 5 -3.34 -8.76 -4.84
N VAL A 6 -4.11 -8.96 -3.76
CA VAL A 6 -5.06 -7.96 -3.26
C VAL A 6 -4.37 -7.03 -2.28
N LEU A 7 -4.51 -5.72 -2.47
CA LEU A 7 -4.00 -4.75 -1.52
C LEU A 7 -5.01 -4.48 -0.41
N SER A 8 -4.57 -4.64 0.84
CA SER A 8 -5.36 -4.32 2.01
C SER A 8 -4.47 -3.72 3.10
N PRO A 9 -4.85 -2.60 3.74
CA PRO A 9 -4.12 -2.05 4.88
C PRO A 9 -4.16 -2.97 6.12
N ASP A 10 -5.08 -3.94 6.14
CA ASP A 10 -5.22 -4.93 7.22
C ASP A 10 -4.34 -6.18 7.02
N ALA A 11 -3.69 -6.33 5.86
CA ALA A 11 -2.85 -7.50 5.61
C ALA A 11 -1.61 -7.52 6.51
N ASP A 12 -1.23 -8.71 6.97
CA ASP A 12 -0.07 -8.91 7.83
C ASP A 12 1.24 -8.71 7.04
N GLU A 13 1.29 -9.26 5.84
CA GLU A 13 2.47 -9.27 4.97
C GLU A 13 2.59 -7.98 4.13
N VAL A 14 3.83 -7.49 4.02
CA VAL A 14 4.19 -6.28 3.28
C VAL A 14 4.37 -6.59 1.79
N LEU A 15 3.97 -5.67 0.91
CA LEU A 15 4.37 -5.71 -0.48
C LEU A 15 5.81 -5.18 -0.62
N GLU A 16 6.77 -6.08 -0.76
CA GLU A 16 8.20 -5.74 -0.89
C GLU A 16 8.52 -5.22 -2.30
N THR A 17 8.04 -5.90 -3.34
CA THR A 17 8.35 -5.53 -4.73
C THR A 17 7.12 -5.54 -5.62
N VAL A 18 7.03 -4.56 -6.53
CA VAL A 18 6.03 -4.53 -7.60
C VAL A 18 6.55 -5.31 -8.80
N GLN A 19 5.88 -6.40 -9.18
CA GLN A 19 6.31 -7.32 -10.24
C GLN A 19 5.47 -7.14 -11.50
N ALA A 20 6.11 -7.16 -12.67
CA ALA A 20 5.44 -6.94 -13.96
C ALA A 20 4.45 -8.06 -14.36
N ASP A 21 4.61 -9.27 -13.81
CA ASP A 21 3.78 -10.46 -14.08
C ASP A 21 2.66 -10.66 -13.04
N THR A 22 2.42 -9.65 -12.19
CA THR A 22 1.45 -9.69 -11.10
C THR A 22 0.32 -8.70 -11.33
N VAL A 23 -0.92 -9.15 -11.15
CA VAL A 23 -2.12 -8.32 -11.13
C VAL A 23 -2.39 -7.85 -9.71
N TYR A 24 -2.32 -6.53 -9.50
CA TYR A 24 -2.61 -5.90 -8.22
C TYR A 24 -4.06 -5.41 -8.16
N VAL A 25 -4.81 -5.83 -7.16
CA VAL A 25 -6.21 -5.45 -6.95
C VAL A 25 -6.29 -4.43 -5.82
N VAL A 26 -6.74 -3.21 -6.13
CA VAL A 26 -6.99 -2.14 -5.15
C VAL A 26 -8.48 -2.08 -4.86
N GLY A 27 -8.86 -2.11 -3.57
CA GLY A 27 -10.26 -1.99 -3.17
C GLY A 27 -10.83 -0.61 -3.51
N GLY A 28 -11.92 -0.58 -4.29
CA GLY A 28 -12.64 0.65 -4.68
C GLY A 28 -13.62 1.16 -3.61
N LEU A 29 -13.27 1.03 -2.33
CA LEU A 29 -14.17 1.31 -1.22
C LEU A 29 -13.98 2.76 -0.75
N CYS A 30 -14.99 3.60 -0.99
CA CYS A 30 -15.01 5.02 -0.61
C CYS A 30 -15.99 5.24 0.56
N ASP A 31 -15.60 4.79 1.75
CA ASP A 31 -16.46 4.85 2.92
C ASP A 31 -16.18 6.08 3.80
N TYR A 32 -17.22 6.59 4.45
CA TYR A 32 -17.10 7.63 5.48
C TYR A 32 -16.45 7.09 6.77
N SER A 33 -16.65 5.81 7.07
CA SER A 33 -16.05 5.09 8.20
C SER A 33 -15.28 3.88 7.69
N ARG A 34 -14.17 3.53 8.35
CA ARG A 34 -13.33 2.41 7.93
C ARG A 34 -14.06 1.08 8.09
N CYS A 35 -14.29 0.36 7.00
CA CYS A 35 -14.65 -1.06 7.00
C CYS A 35 -13.40 -1.94 7.20
N VAL A 36 -13.05 -2.17 8.46
CA VAL A 36 -11.85 -2.94 8.84
C VAL A 36 -11.94 -4.38 8.32
N LYS A 37 -10.84 -4.92 7.78
CA LYS A 37 -10.69 -6.31 7.29
C LYS A 37 -11.54 -6.74 6.08
N HIS A 38 -12.51 -5.96 5.61
CA HIS A 38 -13.39 -6.36 4.49
C HIS A 38 -12.61 -6.82 3.24
N THR A 39 -11.64 -6.02 2.77
CA THR A 39 -10.83 -6.37 1.60
C THR A 39 -9.92 -7.58 1.85
N LEU A 40 -9.39 -7.72 3.08
CA LEU A 40 -8.56 -8.86 3.48
C LEU A 40 -9.37 -10.16 3.53
N GLU A 41 -10.58 -10.11 4.08
CA GLU A 41 -11.48 -11.26 4.16
C GLU A 41 -11.96 -11.69 2.78
N SER A 42 -12.24 -10.74 1.88
CA SER A 42 -12.55 -11.02 0.48
C SER A 42 -11.40 -11.75 -0.25
N ALA A 43 -10.15 -11.31 -0.01
CA ALA A 43 -8.96 -11.97 -0.56
C ALA A 43 -8.82 -13.40 -0.02
N ARG A 44 -8.98 -13.59 1.30
CA ARG A 44 -8.92 -14.91 1.97
C ARG A 44 -10.01 -15.85 1.46
N ALA A 45 -11.25 -15.38 1.34
CA ALA A 45 -12.37 -16.15 0.82
C ALA A 45 -12.15 -16.59 -0.64
N SER A 46 -11.41 -15.80 -1.41
CA SER A 46 -11.06 -16.09 -2.80
C SER A 46 -9.76 -16.90 -2.96
N GLY A 47 -9.08 -17.26 -1.85
CA GLY A 47 -7.82 -17.99 -1.88
C GLY A 47 -6.65 -17.21 -2.52
N VAL A 48 -6.73 -15.88 -2.57
CA VAL A 48 -5.69 -15.02 -3.16
C VAL A 48 -4.85 -14.35 -2.08
N GLN A 49 -3.60 -14.04 -2.42
CA GLN A 49 -2.68 -13.39 -1.50
C GLN A 49 -3.13 -11.95 -1.23
N ALA A 50 -3.00 -11.52 0.02
CA ALA A 50 -3.18 -10.14 0.43
C ALA A 50 -1.86 -9.54 0.91
N ARG A 51 -1.61 -8.27 0.55
CA ARG A 51 -0.44 -7.51 0.99
C ARG A 51 -0.83 -6.09 1.37
N ARG A 52 -0.10 -5.49 2.32
CA ARG A 52 -0.21 -4.05 2.61
C ARG A 52 0.97 -3.30 2.02
N LEU A 53 0.77 -2.01 1.74
CA LEU A 53 1.89 -1.13 1.38
C LEU A 53 2.80 -0.92 2.61
N PRO A 54 4.11 -0.65 2.40
CA PRO A 54 5.09 -0.49 3.48
C PRO A 54 5.00 0.88 4.20
N LEU A 55 3.79 1.37 4.46
CA LEU A 55 3.57 2.67 5.13
C LEU A 55 4.20 2.72 6.53
N ARG A 56 4.13 1.61 7.28
CA ARG A 56 4.69 1.52 8.64
C ARG A 56 6.20 1.65 8.63
N GLU A 57 6.82 0.91 7.72
CA GLU A 57 8.25 0.80 7.52
C GLU A 57 8.84 2.10 6.98
N THR A 58 8.14 2.75 6.04
CA THR A 58 8.60 3.99 5.42
C THR A 58 8.50 5.19 6.36
N PHE A 59 7.56 5.20 7.29
CA PHE A 59 7.26 6.35 8.15
C PHE A 59 7.43 6.06 9.65
N ASP A 60 8.15 5.01 10.02
CA ASP A 60 8.42 4.58 11.41
C ASP A 60 7.16 4.57 12.30
N HIS A 61 6.03 4.06 11.78
CA HIS A 61 4.73 4.05 12.47
C HIS A 61 4.20 5.44 12.93
N ARG A 62 4.66 6.53 12.31
CA ARG A 62 4.28 7.91 12.71
C ARG A 62 3.07 8.47 11.96
N LEU A 63 2.49 7.71 11.03
CA LEU A 63 1.26 8.13 10.36
C LEU A 63 0.07 7.93 11.29
N SER A 64 -0.75 8.97 11.46
CA SER A 64 -2.00 8.87 12.22
C SER A 64 -3.01 7.91 11.59
N VAL A 65 -2.97 7.75 10.26
CA VAL A 65 -3.83 6.84 9.50
C VAL A 65 -3.06 6.24 8.31
N GLU A 66 -2.87 4.92 8.37
CA GLU A 66 -2.17 4.09 7.37
C GLU A 66 -3.10 3.60 6.26
N ILE A 67 -4.03 4.46 5.84
CA ILE A 67 -5.02 4.16 4.79
C ILE A 67 -4.88 5.21 3.71
N LEU A 68 -4.73 4.75 2.48
CA LEU A 68 -4.65 5.57 1.29
C LEU A 68 -5.95 5.50 0.51
N THR A 69 -6.23 6.56 -0.26
CA THR A 69 -7.28 6.51 -1.27
C THR A 69 -6.85 5.57 -2.42
N VAL A 70 -7.81 5.18 -3.28
CA VAL A 70 -7.52 4.40 -4.48
C VAL A 70 -6.44 5.07 -5.33
N GLU A 71 -6.60 6.36 -5.59
CA GLU A 71 -5.63 7.17 -6.35
C GLU A 71 -4.23 7.08 -5.77
N GLN A 72 -4.09 7.29 -4.46
CA GLN A 72 -2.80 7.29 -3.77
C GLN A 72 -2.15 5.89 -3.76
N ALA A 73 -2.95 4.84 -3.62
CA ALA A 73 -2.45 3.47 -3.68
C ALA A 73 -1.95 3.13 -5.10
N VAL A 74 -2.67 3.53 -6.13
CA VAL A 74 -2.26 3.33 -7.53
C VAL A 74 -1.01 4.15 -7.87
N ALA A 75 -0.95 5.42 -7.46
CA ALA A 75 0.23 6.27 -7.63
C ALA A 75 1.47 5.68 -6.93
N ALA A 76 1.30 5.16 -5.71
CA ALA A 76 2.39 4.53 -4.96
C ALA A 76 2.91 3.26 -5.67
N LEU A 77 2.03 2.40 -6.18
CA LEU A 77 2.42 1.23 -6.96
C LEU A 77 3.17 1.62 -8.24
N HIS A 78 2.66 2.62 -8.95
CA HIS A 78 3.27 3.10 -10.18
C HIS A 78 4.67 3.69 -9.91
N SER A 79 4.80 4.59 -8.93
CA SER A 79 6.10 5.20 -8.59
C SER A 79 7.10 4.14 -8.11
N ALA A 80 6.68 3.22 -7.23
CA ALA A 80 7.54 2.12 -6.77
C ALA A 80 7.99 1.20 -7.91
N PHE A 81 7.12 0.92 -8.90
CA PHE A 81 7.52 0.15 -10.08
C PHE A 81 8.51 0.92 -10.96
N SER A 82 8.24 2.20 -11.22
CA SER A 82 9.06 3.03 -12.11
C SER A 82 10.44 3.37 -11.53
N ASN A 83 10.55 3.50 -10.22
CA ASN A 83 11.79 3.90 -9.54
C ASN A 83 12.65 2.72 -9.05
N GLY A 84 12.30 1.48 -9.41
CA GLY A 84 13.07 0.28 -9.06
C GLY A 84 12.83 -0.23 -7.63
N GLY A 85 11.67 0.06 -7.03
CA GLY A 85 11.26 -0.46 -5.72
C GLY A 85 11.55 0.47 -4.54
N ASN A 86 11.92 1.73 -4.78
CA ASN A 86 12.15 2.69 -3.71
C ASN A 86 10.82 3.18 -3.11
N TRP A 87 10.34 2.46 -2.10
CA TRP A 87 9.10 2.79 -1.40
C TRP A 87 9.17 4.09 -0.61
N GLY A 88 10.36 4.46 -0.12
CA GLY A 88 10.58 5.72 0.58
C GLY A 88 10.20 6.93 -0.28
N GLU A 89 10.69 6.95 -1.51
CA GLU A 89 10.37 7.98 -2.50
C GLU A 89 8.93 7.86 -3.00
N ALA A 90 8.50 6.66 -3.40
CA ALA A 90 7.17 6.43 -3.95
C ALA A 90 6.04 6.83 -3.00
N LEU A 91 6.17 6.51 -1.70
CA LEU A 91 5.17 6.88 -0.70
C LEU A 91 5.28 8.35 -0.28
N ALA A 92 6.48 8.94 -0.26
CA ALA A 92 6.62 10.37 0.04
C ALA A 92 5.93 11.24 -1.03
N GLU A 93 5.94 10.82 -2.29
CA GLU A 93 5.24 11.48 -3.40
C GLU A 93 3.72 11.24 -3.37
N SER A 94 3.30 10.02 -3.00
CA SER A 94 1.90 9.59 -3.11
C SER A 94 1.06 9.92 -1.87
N VAL A 95 1.69 10.11 -0.70
CA VAL A 95 0.99 10.42 0.55
C VAL A 95 0.79 11.93 0.69
N PRO A 96 -0.42 12.43 1.01
CA PRO A 96 -0.66 13.87 1.17
C PRO A 96 0.25 14.51 2.21
N ALA A 97 0.83 15.67 1.88
CA ALA A 97 1.74 16.42 2.77
C ALA A 97 1.18 16.66 4.19
N ARG A 98 -0.14 16.83 4.34
CA ARG A 98 -0.77 16.99 5.67
C ARG A 98 -0.52 15.80 6.60
N LYS A 99 -0.39 14.58 6.04
CA LYS A 99 -0.13 13.35 6.79
C LYS A 99 1.36 13.19 7.13
N LEU A 100 2.24 13.92 6.45
CA LEU A 100 3.70 13.84 6.59
C LEU A 100 4.27 14.91 7.53
N LYS A 101 3.43 15.78 8.12
CA LYS A 101 3.90 16.89 8.97
C LYS A 101 4.59 16.34 10.22
N GLY A 102 5.90 16.54 10.34
CA GLY A 102 6.71 16.05 11.45
C GLY A 102 7.11 14.57 11.36
N VAL A 103 6.86 13.94 10.20
CA VAL A 103 7.20 12.53 9.94
C VAL A 103 8.46 12.48 9.09
N ALA A 104 9.49 11.79 9.58
CA ALA A 104 10.69 11.51 8.80
C ALA A 104 10.42 10.35 7.83
N VAL A 105 11.01 10.40 6.65
CA VAL A 105 10.89 9.34 5.63
C VAL A 105 12.14 8.46 5.69
N ASN A 106 11.94 7.16 5.89
CA ASN A 106 13.01 6.18 5.78
C ASN A 106 13.23 5.83 4.30
N LYS A 107 14.29 6.40 3.70
CA LYS A 107 14.62 6.24 2.27
C LYS A 107 15.27 4.90 1.93
N THR A 108 15.53 4.05 2.91
CA THR A 108 16.18 2.75 2.74
C THR A 108 15.20 1.58 2.61
N VAL A 109 13.88 1.85 2.64
CA VAL A 109 12.87 0.83 2.37
C VAL A 109 12.91 0.48 0.87
N THR A 110 13.49 -0.68 0.58
CA THR A 110 13.62 -1.30 -0.76
C THR A 110 12.87 -2.61 -0.79
#